data_AF-A0A2T1LYU3-F1
#
_entry.id   AF-A0A2T1LYU3-F1
#
_cell.length_a   1.000
_cell.length_b   1.000
_cell.length_c   1.000
_cell.angle_alpha   90.00
_cell.angle_beta   90.00
_cell.angle_gamma   90.00
#
_symmetry.space_group_name_H-M   'P 1'
#
loop_
_entity.id
_entity.type
_entity.pdbx_description
1 polymer ?
#
loop_
_entity_poly.entity_id
_entity_poly.type
_entity_poly.pdbx_seq_one_letter_code
_entity_poly.pdbx_strand_id
1 'polypeptide(L)' 'MFTLKLKNNQTVEVPFDELEKFLEQNRDNIVIQQKEMGKRRSKIKLNKISSNKYSNIFALPIMQKAD' A
#
# COMPACT_ATOMS: atom_id res chain seq x y z
N MET A 1 -23.24 -15.82 14.30
CA MET A 1 -23.20 -14.74 15.30
C MET A 1 -22.28 -13.65 14.77
N PHE A 2 -22.70 -12.39 14.84
CA PHE A 2 -21.95 -11.22 14.40
C PHE A 2 -21.78 -10.26 15.56
N THR A 3 -20.59 -9.70 15.69
CA THR A 3 -20.29 -8.72 16.74
C THR A 3 -20.35 -7.32 16.14
N LEU A 4 -21.31 -6.52 16.57
CA LEU A 4 -21.52 -5.15 16.10
C LEU A 4 -21.12 -4.17 17.20
N LYS A 5 -20.41 -3.11 16.82
CA LYS A 5 -20.09 -2.00 17.71
C LYS A 5 -21.05 -0.84 17.44
N LEU A 6 -21.76 -0.42 18.48
CA LEU A 6 -22.67 0.72 18.44
C LEU A 6 -21.93 2.03 18.78
N LYS A 7 -22.53 3.17 18.41
CA LYS A 7 -21.96 4.52 18.61
C LYS A 7 -21.74 4.88 20.08
N ASN A 8 -22.49 4.25 20.98
CA ASN A 8 -22.35 4.37 22.42
C ASN A 8 -21.21 3.51 23.01
N ASN A 9 -20.30 3.00 22.17
CA ASN A 9 -19.22 2.06 22.51
C ASN A 9 -19.68 0.70 23.06
N GLN A 10 -20.97 0.37 23.02
CA GLN A 10 -21.43 -0.98 23.35
C GLN A 10 -21.14 -1.95 22.21
N THR A 11 -20.88 -3.20 22.56
CA THR A 11 -20.71 -4.31 21.63
C THR A 11 -21.83 -5.30 21.85
N VAL A 12 -22.52 -5.66 20.77
CA VAL A 12 -23.67 -6.56 20.80
C VAL A 12 -23.38 -7.73 19.88
N GLU A 13 -23.67 -8.94 20.38
CA GLU A 13 -23.61 -10.17 19.60
C GLU A 13 -25.01 -10.49 19.06
N VAL A 14 -25.13 -10.58 17.74
CA VAL A 14 -26.42 -10.78 17.06
C VAL A 14 -26.37 -12.09 16.26
N PRO A 15 -27.38 -12.97 16.37
CA PRO A 15 -27.55 -14.13 15.51
C PRO A 15 -27.68 -13.75 14.04
N PHE A 16 -27.35 -14.65 13.12
CA PHE A 16 -27.47 -14.35 11.69
C PHE A 16 -28.93 -14.11 11.29
N ASP A 17 -29.84 -14.91 11.85
CA ASP A 17 -31.29 -14.85 11.55
C ASP A 17 -31.92 -13.51 11.97
N GLU A 18 -31.32 -12.81 12.93
CA GLU A 18 -31.80 -11.53 13.45
C GLU A 18 -30.96 -10.34 12.97
N LEU A 19 -29.85 -10.61 12.27
CA LEU A 19 -28.89 -9.59 11.86
C LEU A 19 -29.55 -8.55 10.95
N GLU A 20 -30.30 -8.98 9.95
CA GLU A 20 -30.93 -8.09 8.97
C GLU A 20 -31.88 -7.10 9.66
N LYS A 21 -32.77 -7.62 10.50
CA LYS A 21 -33.71 -6.81 11.29
C LYS A 21 -32.99 -5.87 12.26
N PHE A 22 -31.91 -6.35 12.89
CA PHE A 22 -31.11 -5.52 13.80
C PHE A 22 -30.39 -4.38 13.07
N LEU A 23 -29.83 -4.66 11.88
CA LEU A 23 -29.15 -3.67 11.04
C LEU A 23 -30.13 -2.61 10.53
N GLU A 24 -31.36 -2.98 10.18
CA GLU A 24 -32.40 -2.03 9.79
C GLU A 24 -32.81 -1.11 10.94
N GLN A 25 -33.07 -1.68 12.12
CA GLN A 25 -33.52 -0.92 13.30
C GLN A 25 -32.42 -0.02 13.88
N ASN A 26 -31.17 -0.45 13.84
CA ASN A 26 -30.04 0.23 14.47
C ASN A 26 -29.10 0.89 13.46
N ARG A 27 -29.54 1.05 12.20
CA ARG A 27 -28.73 1.58 11.09
C ARG A 27 -27.97 2.86 11.45
N ASP A 28 -28.64 3.78 12.13
CA ASP A 28 -28.08 5.08 12.51
C ASP A 28 -27.15 5.01 13.72
N ASN A 29 -27.21 3.92 14.50
CA ASN A 29 -26.46 3.71 15.73
C ASN A 29 -25.26 2.78 15.56
N ILE A 30 -25.13 2.10 14.42
CA ILE A 30 -24.00 1.20 14.15
C ILE A 30 -22.78 2.00 13.69
N VAL A 31 -21.62 1.71 14.28
CA VAL A 31 -20.34 2.27 13.86
C VAL A 31 -19.83 1.45 12.69
N ILE A 32 -20.03 1.97 11.47
CA ILE A 32 -19.41 1.41 10.28
C ILE A 32 -17.95 1.85 10.28
N GLN A 33 -17.04 0.95 10.67
CA GLN A 33 -15.61 1.17 10.48
C GLN A 33 -15.30 1.09 8.99
N GLN A 34 -15.36 2.22 8.30
CA GLN A 34 -14.84 2.33 6.95
C GLN A 34 -13.32 2.25 7.02
N LYS A 35 -12.76 1.07 6.74
CA LYS A 35 -11.33 0.93 6.55
C LYS A 35 -10.98 1.59 5.23
N GLU A 36 -10.29 2.73 5.28
CA GLU A 36 -9.71 3.32 4.08
C GLU A 36 -8.79 2.28 3.43
N MET A 37 -9.16 1.86 2.22
CA MET A 37 -8.32 1.03 1.36
C MET A 37 -7.13 1.90 0.90
N GLY A 38 -6.12 2.01 1.76
CA GLY A 38 -4.90 2.73 1.46
C GLY A 38 -4.32 2.25 0.14
N LYS A 39 -4.19 3.17 -0.83
CA LYS A 39 -3.62 2.89 -2.16
C LYS A 39 -2.23 2.28 -1.97
N ARG A 40 -2.12 0.96 -2.15
CA ARG A 40 -0.85 0.23 -2.24
C ARG A 40 -0.11 0.65 -3.52
N ARG A 41 0.48 1.85 -3.51
CA ARG A 41 1.59 2.18 -4.41
C ARG A 41 2.86 1.99 -3.61
N SER A 42 3.37 0.76 -3.61
CA SER A 42 4.78 0.52 -3.34
C SER A 42 5.56 1.34 -4.36
N LYS A 43 6.12 2.47 -3.92
CA LYS A 43 7.13 3.19 -4.70
C LYS A 43 8.33 2.25 -4.79
N ILE A 44 8.38 1.43 -5.83
CA ILE A 44 9.61 0.76 -6.26
C ILE A 44 10.57 1.89 -6.57
N LYS A 45 11.45 2.21 -5.60
CA LYS A 45 12.60 3.07 -5.87
C LYS A 45 13.47 2.27 -6.84
N LEU A 46 13.34 2.56 -8.14
CA LEU A 46 14.36 2.18 -9.10
C LEU A 46 15.66 2.86 -8.65
N ASN A 47 16.53 2.12 -7.98
CA ASN A 47 17.92 2.49 -7.83
C ASN A 47 18.50 2.56 -9.24
N LYS A 48 18.59 3.77 -9.79
CA LYS A 48 19.42 4.04 -10.97
C LYS A 48 20.87 3.83 -10.52
N ILE A 49 21.37 2.62 -10.71
CA ILE A 49 22.80 2.34 -10.62
C ILE A 49 23.43 3.14 -11.75
N SER A 50 24.10 4.24 -11.41
CA SER A 50 24.92 5.00 -12.33
C SER A 50 26.15 4.16 -12.67
N SER A 51 26.03 3.33 -13.71
CA SER A 51 27.17 2.66 -14.32
C SER A 51 27.95 3.68 -15.15
N ASN A 52 28.82 4.44 -14.50
CA ASN A 52 29.82 5.23 -15.20
C ASN A 52 31.18 4.89 -14.62
N LYS A 53 31.86 3.89 -15.18
CA LYS A 53 33.27 3.63 -14.82
C LYS A 53 34.16 2.97 -15.85
N TYR A 54 33.71 2.66 -17.06
CA TYR A 54 34.60 2.13 -18.11
C TYR A 54 34.17 2.59 -19.51
N SER A 55 34.65 3.75 -19.94
CA SER A 55 34.63 4.18 -21.34
C SER A 55 36.00 4.71 -21.77
N ASN A 56 37.08 4.00 -21.42
CA ASN A 56 38.44 4.32 -21.87
C ASN A 56 39.19 3.03 -22.21
N ILE A 57 38.74 2.31 -23.25
CA ILE A 57 39.44 1.10 -23.75
C ILE A 57 40.09 1.33 -25.13
N PHE A 58 39.93 2.51 -25.77
CA PHE A 58 40.46 2.74 -27.13
C PHE A 58 41.25 4.05 -27.31
N ALA A 59 42.01 4.49 -26.32
CA ALA A 59 43.07 5.49 -26.56
C ALA A 59 44.42 4.76 -26.73
N LEU A 60 44.67 4.23 -27.93
CA LEU A 60 46.01 3.80 -28.33
C LEU A 60 46.90 5.06 -28.48
N PRO A 61 48.09 5.12 -27.86
CA PRO A 61 49.00 6.21 -28.09
C PRO A 61 49.56 6.10 -29.51
N ILE A 62 49.27 7.08 -30.37
CA ILE A 62 49.96 7.24 -31.64
C ILE A 62 51.40 7.63 -31.30
N MET A 63 52.34 6.70 -31.46
CA MET A 63 53.77 7.00 -31.39
C MET A 63 54.12 7.95 -32.53
N GLN A 64 54.35 9.22 -32.22
CA GLN A 64 55.13 10.09 -33.09
C GLN A 64 56.61 9.72 -32.89
N LYS A 65 57.17 8.98 -33.84
CA LYS A 65 58.63 8.92 -34.01
C LYS A 65 59.06 10.24 -34.63
N ALA A 66 59.79 11.03 -33.86
CA ALA A 66 60.62 12.10 -34.39
C ALA A 66 62.05 11.55 -34.45
N ASP A 67 62.59 11.45 -35.65
CA ASP A 67 63.99 11.68 -36.02
C ASP A 67 64.04 11.92 -37.54
#